data_AF-A0A1V6QBD6-F1
#
_entry.id   AF-A0A1V6QBD6-F1
#
_cell.length_a   1.000
_cell.length_b   1.000
_cell.length_c   1.000
_cell.angle_alpha   90.00
_cell.angle_beta   90.00
_cell.angle_gamma   90.00
#
_symmetry.space_group_name_H-M   'P 1'
#
loop_
_entity.id
_entity.type
_entity.pdbx_description
1 polymer ?
#
loop_
_entity_poly.entity_id
_entity_poly.type
_entity_poly.pdbx_seq_one_letter_code
_entity_poly.pdbx_strand_id
1 'polypeptide(L)'
;MAKSRQQSTRSRAARRAASPSLDLDKSVTSLPRAESPAAQRPSVLTDRRNSGIQKKNKNDKKLSRAQRLRQQKGMDRAEAVLDQMEIKKAKSLARGKTVNTRRADWEDTNRSATAFTALQQQENDDEDEAEEGDEAMAEDTAPPAKAVASTNVFQMTGEASAPVTDDFDEIT
;
A
#
# COMPACT_ATOMS: atom_id res chain seq x y z
N MET A 1 13.85 -43.99 -23.35
CA MET A 1 14.65 -44.65 -24.41
C MET A 1 13.69 -45.37 -25.35
N ALA A 2 13.72 -45.06 -26.65
CA ALA A 2 12.84 -45.70 -27.63
C ALA A 2 13.42 -47.05 -28.06
N LYS A 3 12.59 -48.11 -28.05
CA LYS A 3 12.98 -49.47 -28.48
C LYS A 3 13.25 -49.45 -30.00
N SER A 4 14.45 -49.86 -30.44
CA SER A 4 14.79 -49.94 -31.86
C SER A 4 13.88 -50.95 -32.56
N ARG A 5 13.10 -50.50 -33.55
CA ARG A 5 12.20 -51.36 -34.32
C ARG A 5 13.02 -52.19 -35.32
N GLN A 6 12.77 -53.50 -35.36
CA GLN A 6 13.39 -54.42 -36.31
C GLN A 6 13.09 -53.95 -37.75
N GLN A 7 14.14 -53.82 -38.57
CA GLN A 7 14.04 -53.23 -39.91
C GLN A 7 13.43 -54.25 -40.89
N SER A 8 12.35 -53.85 -41.59
CA SER A 8 11.64 -54.76 -42.52
C SER A 8 12.51 -55.18 -43.71
N THR A 9 12.45 -56.46 -44.05
CA THR A 9 13.23 -57.11 -45.13
C THR A 9 12.93 -56.53 -46.52
N ARG A 10 11.73 -56.00 -46.74
CA ARG A 10 11.31 -55.42 -48.03
C ARG A 10 11.54 -53.90 -48.11
N SER A 11 12.12 -53.30 -47.06
CA SER A 11 12.40 -51.86 -47.04
C SER A 11 13.45 -51.48 -48.08
N ARG A 12 13.34 -50.25 -48.61
CA ARG A 12 14.32 -49.73 -49.58
C ARG A 12 15.75 -49.68 -49.00
N ALA A 13 15.89 -49.53 -47.69
CA ALA A 13 17.18 -49.57 -47.00
C ALA A 13 17.81 -50.98 -47.03
N ALA A 14 17.01 -52.03 -46.81
CA ALA A 14 17.50 -53.42 -46.92
C ALA A 14 17.98 -53.76 -48.33
N ARG A 15 17.25 -53.32 -49.37
CA ARG A 15 17.64 -53.53 -50.78
C ARG A 15 18.90 -52.75 -51.19
N ARG A 16 19.19 -51.64 -50.51
CA ARG A 16 20.43 -50.85 -50.71
C ARG A 16 21.63 -51.41 -49.97
N ALA A 17 21.43 -52.05 -48.81
CA ALA A 17 22.51 -52.65 -48.04
C ALA A 17 23.20 -53.86 -48.73
N ALA A 18 22.51 -54.47 -49.70
CA ALA A 18 22.98 -55.62 -50.50
C ALA A 18 23.20 -55.26 -51.98
N SER A 19 23.64 -54.03 -52.30
CA SER A 19 24.04 -53.69 -53.67
C SER A 19 25.34 -54.44 -54.03
N PRO A 20 25.39 -55.19 -55.14
CA PRO A 20 26.49 -56.13 -55.45
C PRO A 20 27.82 -55.46 -55.82
N SER A 21 27.86 -54.13 -56.00
CA SER A 21 29.08 -53.40 -56.40
C SER A 21 29.86 -52.78 -55.24
N LEU A 22 29.50 -53.06 -53.99
CA LEU A 22 30.06 -52.37 -52.82
C LEU A 22 30.48 -53.38 -51.74
N ASP A 23 31.59 -54.09 -52.00
CA ASP A 23 32.22 -54.99 -51.03
C ASP A 23 33.13 -54.18 -50.09
N LEU A 24 32.51 -53.43 -49.18
CA LEU A 24 33.20 -52.66 -48.15
C LEU A 24 33.13 -53.39 -46.82
N ASP A 25 34.26 -53.47 -46.12
CA ASP A 25 34.35 -54.07 -44.79
C ASP A 25 33.40 -53.34 -43.81
N LYS A 26 32.40 -54.08 -43.31
CA LYS A 26 31.39 -53.58 -42.37
C LYS A 26 31.78 -53.80 -40.91
N SER A 27 33.00 -54.27 -40.63
CA SER A 27 33.54 -54.52 -39.28
C SER A 27 33.36 -53.33 -38.33
N VAL A 28 33.41 -52.09 -38.84
CA VAL A 28 33.26 -50.87 -38.05
C VAL A 28 31.83 -50.59 -37.60
N THR A 29 30.82 -51.22 -38.21
CA THR A 29 29.40 -51.00 -37.89
C THR A 29 28.87 -51.92 -36.79
N SER A 30 29.54 -53.05 -36.52
CA SER A 30 29.17 -53.97 -35.43
C SER A 30 29.80 -53.57 -34.09
N LEU A 31 30.79 -52.68 -34.11
CA LEU A 31 31.42 -52.20 -32.88
C LEU A 31 30.45 -51.34 -32.07
N PRO A 32 30.46 -51.46 -30.72
CA PRO A 32 29.64 -50.62 -29.86
C PRO A 32 30.01 -49.15 -30.08
N ARG A 33 29.00 -48.27 -29.99
CA ARG A 33 29.23 -46.83 -30.11
C ARG A 33 30.22 -46.39 -29.04
N ALA A 34 31.28 -45.68 -29.45
CA ALA A 34 32.23 -45.10 -28.51
C ALA A 34 31.49 -44.25 -27.48
N GLU A 35 31.58 -44.64 -26.21
CA GLU A 35 30.97 -43.88 -25.12
C GLU A 35 31.70 -42.55 -24.99
N SER A 36 30.94 -41.48 -24.73
CA SER A 36 31.54 -40.19 -24.41
C SER A 36 32.43 -40.35 -23.17
N PRO A 37 33.60 -39.69 -23.11
CA PRO A 37 34.47 -39.79 -21.95
C PRO A 37 33.68 -39.48 -20.67
N ALA A 38 33.74 -40.37 -19.69
CA ALA A 38 33.07 -40.21 -18.39
C ALA A 38 33.51 -38.94 -17.63
N ALA A 39 34.64 -38.36 -18.04
CA ALA A 39 35.09 -37.05 -17.60
C ALA A 39 34.36 -35.95 -18.38
N GLN A 40 33.45 -35.27 -17.69
CA GLN A 40 32.77 -34.08 -18.17
C GLN A 40 33.82 -33.01 -18.54
N ARG A 41 34.03 -32.80 -19.83
CA ARG A 41 34.93 -31.75 -20.33
C ARG A 41 34.43 -30.41 -19.76
N PRO A 42 35.28 -29.57 -19.15
CA PRO A 42 34.84 -28.28 -18.64
C PRO A 42 34.34 -27.46 -19.83
N SER A 43 33.02 -27.29 -19.92
CA SER A 43 32.42 -26.51 -20.99
C SER A 43 32.56 -25.04 -20.62
N VAL A 44 33.05 -24.22 -21.55
CA VAL A 44 33.24 -22.77 -21.36
C VAL A 44 31.93 -22.05 -20.95
N LEU A 45 30.77 -22.71 -21.09
CA LEU A 45 29.47 -22.23 -20.63
C LEU A 45 29.25 -22.32 -19.11
N THR A 46 29.93 -23.21 -18.37
CA THR A 46 29.72 -23.32 -16.91
C THR A 46 30.19 -22.07 -16.19
N ASP A 47 31.31 -21.49 -16.62
CA ASP A 47 31.91 -20.28 -16.03
C ASP A 47 31.05 -19.03 -16.31
N ARG A 48 30.14 -19.11 -17.28
CA ARG A 48 29.26 -18.02 -17.71
C ARG A 48 27.84 -18.12 -17.14
N ARG A 49 27.50 -19.14 -16.34
CA ARG A 49 26.15 -19.27 -15.75
C ARG A 49 25.71 -18.08 -14.91
N ASN A 50 26.65 -17.28 -14.41
CA ASN A 50 26.37 -16.09 -13.60
C ASN A 50 26.83 -14.77 -14.25
N SER A 51 27.25 -14.78 -15.53
CA SER A 51 27.85 -13.62 -16.20
C SER A 51 26.83 -12.59 -16.75
N GLY A 52 25.66 -12.45 -16.11
CA GLY A 52 24.64 -11.44 -16.45
C GLY A 52 24.90 -10.07 -15.79
N ILE A 53 23.97 -9.13 -15.96
CA ILE A 53 23.97 -7.83 -15.25
C ILE A 53 23.71 -8.09 -13.76
N GLN A 54 24.79 -8.25 -12.99
CA GLN A 54 24.70 -8.36 -11.54
C GLN A 54 24.66 -6.94 -10.95
N LYS A 55 23.57 -6.60 -10.25
CA LYS A 55 23.53 -5.37 -9.46
C LYS A 55 24.39 -5.59 -8.23
N LYS A 56 25.30 -4.66 -7.95
CA LYS A 56 26.13 -4.72 -6.74
C LYS A 56 25.20 -4.60 -5.52
N ASN A 57 25.07 -5.69 -4.75
CA ASN A 57 24.31 -5.69 -3.52
C ASN A 57 24.94 -4.68 -2.55
N LYS A 58 24.16 -3.67 -2.17
CA LYS A 58 24.63 -2.57 -1.31
C LYS A 58 24.69 -2.97 0.17
N ASN A 59 24.24 -4.18 0.50
CA ASN A 59 24.07 -4.69 1.86
C ASN A 59 25.40 -4.96 2.56
N ASP A 60 26.47 -5.29 1.82
CA ASP A 60 27.77 -5.60 2.43
C ASP A 60 28.66 -4.35 2.62
N LYS A 61 28.23 -3.18 2.12
CA LYS A 61 29.02 -1.95 2.21
C LYS A 61 28.55 -1.08 3.36
N LYS A 62 29.48 -0.73 4.24
CA LYS A 62 29.26 0.28 5.30
C LYS A 62 28.75 1.58 4.67
N LEU A 63 27.67 2.12 5.23
CA LEU A 63 27.08 3.40 4.80
C LEU A 63 28.11 4.52 4.96
N SER A 64 28.23 5.39 3.95
CA SER A 64 29.03 6.62 4.02
C SER A 64 28.45 7.57 5.10
N ARG A 65 29.30 8.43 5.67
CA ARG A 65 28.89 9.45 6.66
C ARG A 65 27.71 10.30 6.16
N ALA A 66 27.77 10.77 4.91
CA ALA A 66 26.69 11.57 4.32
C ALA A 66 25.38 10.78 4.17
N GLN A 67 25.47 9.47 3.93
CA GLN A 67 24.28 8.61 3.85
C GLN A 67 23.66 8.39 5.25
N ARG A 68 24.49 8.23 6.29
CA ARG A 68 24.00 8.15 7.68
C ARG A 68 23.34 9.45 8.11
N LEU A 69 23.92 10.60 7.81
CA LEU A 69 23.33 11.91 8.13
C LEU A 69 21.97 12.08 7.45
N ARG A 70 21.84 11.70 6.17
CA ARG A 70 20.55 11.71 5.46
C ARG A 70 19.53 10.77 6.10
N GLN A 71 19.96 9.59 6.54
CA GLN A 71 19.10 8.63 7.23
C GLN A 71 18.61 9.20 8.56
N GLN A 72 19.52 9.75 9.38
CA GLN A 72 19.20 10.39 10.65
C GLN A 72 18.18 11.52 10.45
N LYS A 73 18.45 12.46 9.55
CA LYS A 73 17.49 13.54 9.20
C LYS A 73 16.16 13.02 8.65
N GLY A 74 16.14 11.80 8.09
CA GLY A 74 14.91 11.13 7.68
C GLY A 74 14.11 10.59 8.86
N MET A 75 14.80 10.02 9.86
CA MET A 75 14.22 9.56 11.12
C MET A 75 13.69 10.73 11.94
N ASP A 76 14.47 11.80 12.12
CA ASP A 76 14.04 13.00 12.87
C ASP A 76 12.76 13.61 12.28
N ARG A 77 12.65 13.61 10.93
CA ARG A 77 11.43 14.07 10.24
C ARG A 77 10.25 13.12 10.44
N ALA A 78 10.49 11.81 10.47
CA ALA A 78 9.44 10.83 10.74
C ALA A 78 8.90 10.98 12.17
N GLU A 79 9.78 11.17 13.15
CA GLU A 79 9.42 11.41 14.55
C GLU A 79 8.55 12.67 14.71
N ALA A 80 8.93 13.77 14.06
CA ALA A 80 8.12 14.99 14.06
C ALA A 80 6.72 14.79 13.45
N VAL A 81 6.60 13.96 12.40
CA VAL A 81 5.30 13.65 11.79
C VAL A 81 4.46 12.74 12.69
N LEU A 82 5.09 11.80 13.40
CA LEU A 82 4.40 10.96 14.39
C LEU A 82 3.79 11.83 15.50
N ASP A 83 4.56 12.74 16.09
CA ASP A 83 4.07 13.66 17.14
C ASP A 83 2.88 14.50 16.64
N GLN A 84 2.98 15.08 15.43
CA GLN A 84 1.87 15.81 14.83
C GLN A 84 0.61 14.95 14.66
N MET A 85 0.76 13.69 14.24
CA MET A 85 -0.36 12.76 14.08
C MET A 85 -0.98 12.40 15.43
N GLU A 86 -0.17 12.22 16.46
CA GLU A 86 -0.63 11.94 17.83
C GLU A 86 -1.43 13.12 18.38
N ILE A 87 -0.92 14.35 18.25
CA ILE A 87 -1.64 15.57 18.64
C ILE A 87 -2.97 15.70 17.90
N LYS A 88 -2.99 15.43 16.58
CA LYS A 88 -4.23 15.48 15.77
C LYS A 88 -5.24 14.42 16.22
N LYS A 89 -4.79 13.19 16.50
CA LYS A 89 -5.64 12.12 17.02
C LYS A 89 -6.21 12.50 18.39
N ALA A 90 -5.38 12.98 19.31
CA ALA A 90 -5.82 13.42 20.63
C ALA A 90 -6.87 14.54 20.53
N LYS A 91 -6.64 15.55 19.69
CA LYS A 91 -7.61 16.64 19.43
C LYS A 91 -8.91 16.12 18.83
N SER A 92 -8.85 15.19 17.88
CA SER A 92 -10.05 14.59 17.27
C SER A 92 -10.88 13.83 18.30
N LEU A 93 -10.22 12.98 19.10
CA LEU A 93 -10.87 12.23 20.18
C LEU A 93 -11.47 13.15 21.24
N ALA A 94 -10.79 14.23 21.62
CA ALA A 94 -11.32 15.21 22.56
C ALA A 94 -12.59 15.88 22.03
N ARG A 95 -12.61 16.32 20.77
CA ARG A 95 -13.81 16.87 20.13
C ARG A 95 -14.95 15.86 20.08
N GLY A 96 -14.66 14.60 19.72
CA GLY A 96 -15.65 13.51 19.73
C GLY A 96 -16.25 13.29 21.11
N LYS A 97 -15.42 13.31 22.17
CA LYS A 97 -15.89 13.23 23.56
C LYS A 97 -16.82 14.39 23.89
N THR A 98 -16.46 15.64 23.59
CA THR A 98 -17.30 16.81 23.86
C THR A 98 -18.66 16.75 23.15
N VAL A 99 -18.70 16.27 21.91
CA VAL A 99 -19.97 16.09 21.18
C VAL A 99 -20.80 15.00 21.85
N ASN A 100 -20.19 13.88 22.23
CA ASN A 100 -20.90 12.78 22.88
C ASN A 100 -21.44 13.16 24.27
N THR A 101 -20.67 13.89 25.07
CA THR A 101 -21.13 14.39 26.38
C THR A 101 -22.29 15.35 26.21
N ARG A 102 -22.19 16.33 25.29
CA ARG A 102 -23.29 17.25 25.01
C ARG A 102 -24.54 16.52 24.50
N ARG A 103 -24.37 15.48 23.68
CA ARG A 103 -25.49 14.64 23.23
C ARG A 103 -26.15 13.95 24.40
N ALA A 104 -25.39 13.35 25.32
CA ALA A 104 -25.95 12.72 26.51
C ALA A 104 -26.73 13.73 27.37
N ASP A 105 -26.16 14.90 27.64
CA ASP A 105 -26.82 15.98 28.39
C ASP A 105 -28.14 16.43 27.71
N TRP A 106 -28.16 16.46 26.38
CA TRP A 106 -29.36 16.81 25.60
C TRP A 106 -30.44 15.72 25.64
N GLU A 107 -30.05 14.45 25.50
CA GLU A 107 -30.97 13.31 25.63
C GLU A 107 -31.56 13.22 27.04
N ASP A 108 -30.76 13.50 28.08
CA ASP A 108 -31.23 13.51 29.46
C ASP A 108 -32.19 14.68 29.73
N THR A 109 -31.87 15.87 29.23
CA THR A 109 -32.76 17.04 29.30
C THR A 109 -34.07 16.77 28.58
N ASN A 110 -34.03 16.23 27.36
CA ASN A 110 -35.24 15.91 26.60
C ASN A 110 -36.03 14.78 27.23
N ARG A 111 -35.38 13.75 27.78
CA ARG A 111 -36.05 12.68 28.53
C ARG A 111 -36.76 13.23 29.76
N SER A 112 -36.16 14.20 30.46
CA SER A 112 -36.82 14.86 31.57
C SER A 112 -38.02 15.70 31.11
N ALA A 113 -37.91 16.39 29.97
CA ALA A 113 -39.01 17.16 29.39
C ALA A 113 -40.17 16.27 28.92
N THR A 114 -39.87 15.15 28.24
CA THR A 114 -40.91 14.22 27.77
C THR A 114 -41.53 13.42 28.92
N ALA A 115 -40.77 13.08 29.96
CA ALA A 115 -41.31 12.48 31.17
C ALA A 115 -42.25 13.45 31.91
N PHE A 116 -41.94 14.75 31.91
CA PHE A 116 -42.79 15.77 32.52
C PHE A 116 -44.10 15.96 31.74
N THR A 117 -44.05 15.98 30.40
CA THR A 117 -45.26 16.02 29.57
C THR A 117 -46.09 14.73 29.70
N ALA A 118 -45.46 13.57 29.83
CA ALA A 118 -46.17 12.31 30.02
C ALA A 118 -46.87 12.24 31.39
N LEU A 119 -46.26 12.77 32.46
CA LEU A 119 -46.89 12.88 33.77
C LEU A 119 -48.04 13.88 33.77
N GLN A 120 -47.89 15.03 33.12
CA GLN A 120 -48.94 16.04 32.99
C GLN A 120 -50.11 15.55 32.14
N GLN A 121 -49.84 14.73 31.12
CA GLN A 121 -50.90 14.11 30.32
C GLN A 121 -51.60 12.99 31.09
N GLN A 122 -50.90 12.22 31.93
CA GLN A 122 -51.52 11.23 32.81
C GLN A 122 -52.38 11.86 33.93
N GLU A 123 -52.03 13.07 34.40
CA GLU A 123 -52.84 13.83 35.37
C GLU A 123 -54.08 14.46 34.72
N ASN A 124 -54.02 14.82 33.43
CA ASN A 124 -55.14 15.36 32.66
C ASN A 124 -56.05 14.29 32.02
N ASP A 125 -55.60 13.04 31.84
CA ASP A 125 -56.42 11.94 31.25
C ASP A 125 -57.44 11.35 32.25
N ASP A 126 -57.36 11.72 33.54
CA ASP A 126 -58.36 11.39 34.56
C ASP A 126 -59.49 12.44 34.65
N GLU A 127 -59.40 13.58 33.94
CA GLU A 127 -60.39 14.67 33.93
C GLU A 127 -60.54 15.33 32.55
N ASP A 128 -61.07 14.65 31.51
CA ASP A 128 -62.00 15.26 30.53
C ASP A 128 -62.24 14.37 29.28
N GLU A 129 -63.39 13.68 29.25
CA GLU A 129 -64.09 13.37 28.01
C GLU A 129 -64.69 14.68 27.44
N ALA A 130 -64.42 14.94 26.15
CA ALA A 130 -65.02 15.95 25.26
C ALA A 130 -64.34 17.32 25.18
N GLU A 131 -63.74 17.63 24.02
CA GLU A 131 -64.33 18.59 23.05
C GLU A 131 -63.52 18.58 21.72
N GLU A 132 -64.25 18.35 20.62
CA GLU A 132 -63.81 18.50 19.24
C GLU A 132 -63.85 20.00 18.88
N GLY A 133 -62.73 20.59 18.46
CA GLY A 133 -62.66 22.04 18.21
C GLY A 133 -61.49 22.48 17.34
N ASP A 134 -61.73 22.42 16.04
CA ASP A 134 -61.14 23.19 14.94
C ASP A 134 -60.36 24.47 15.33
N GLU A 135 -59.13 24.63 14.83
CA GLU A 135 -58.72 25.88 14.15
C GLU A 135 -57.32 25.74 13.53
N ALA A 136 -57.31 25.68 12.20
CA ALA A 136 -56.14 25.67 11.35
C ALA A 136 -55.53 27.07 11.15
N MET A 137 -54.26 27.06 10.71
CA MET A 137 -53.54 28.12 9.97
C MET A 137 -52.84 29.24 10.75
N ALA A 138 -51.50 29.14 10.84
CA ALA A 138 -50.62 30.23 10.41
C ALA A 138 -49.21 29.69 10.14
N GLU A 139 -48.96 29.41 8.87
CA GLU A 139 -47.65 29.09 8.30
C GLU A 139 -46.85 30.38 8.09
N ASP A 140 -45.55 30.29 8.39
CA ASP A 140 -44.42 31.03 7.82
C ASP A 140 -44.23 32.55 8.11
N THR A 141 -43.33 32.85 9.05
CA THR A 141 -42.48 34.04 8.91
C THR A 141 -41.05 33.74 9.40
N ALA A 142 -40.20 33.34 8.47
CA ALA A 142 -38.77 33.18 8.69
C ALA A 142 -38.08 34.56 8.90
N PRO A 143 -37.27 34.75 9.96
CA PRO A 143 -36.50 35.99 10.13
C PRO A 143 -35.35 36.07 9.10
N PRO A 144 -35.06 37.27 8.54
CA PRO A 144 -34.08 37.41 7.46
C PRO A 144 -32.66 37.06 7.91
N ALA A 145 -32.01 36.24 7.09
CA ALA A 145 -30.63 35.81 7.26
C ALA A 145 -29.67 37.02 7.31
N LYS A 146 -28.99 37.19 8.44
CA LYS A 146 -27.81 38.07 8.54
C LYS A 146 -26.66 37.40 7.79
N ALA A 147 -26.34 37.92 6.61
CA ALA A 147 -25.14 37.58 5.88
C ALA A 147 -23.91 38.10 6.66
N VAL A 148 -23.25 37.22 7.42
CA VAL A 148 -21.91 37.46 7.93
C VAL A 148 -20.92 37.18 6.81
N ALA A 149 -20.55 38.23 6.07
CA ALA A 149 -19.40 38.19 5.17
C ALA A 149 -18.12 38.07 6.00
N SER A 150 -17.65 36.84 6.24
CA SER A 150 -16.33 36.59 6.80
C SER A 150 -15.29 36.65 5.69
N THR A 151 -14.82 37.86 5.37
CA THR A 151 -13.64 38.06 4.52
C THR A 151 -12.39 37.78 5.34
N ASN A 152 -11.97 36.51 5.44
CA ASN A 152 -10.65 36.18 5.95
C ASN A 152 -9.60 36.47 4.86
N VAL A 153 -9.09 37.70 4.86
CA VAL A 153 -7.87 38.08 4.13
C VAL A 153 -6.68 37.51 4.91
N PHE A 154 -6.22 36.33 4.51
CA PHE A 154 -4.92 35.79 4.93
C PHE A 154 -3.83 36.56 4.19
N GLN A 155 -3.34 37.63 4.82
CA GLN A 155 -2.26 38.46 4.31
C GLN A 155 -0.92 37.88 4.80
N MET A 156 -0.28 37.02 3.99
CA MET A 156 1.16 36.76 4.16
C MET A 156 1.93 37.90 3.52
N THR A 157 2.31 38.89 4.32
CA THR A 157 3.40 39.79 3.97
C THR A 157 4.71 39.03 4.13
N GLY A 158 5.40 38.84 3.01
CA GLY A 158 6.80 38.43 3.01
C GLY A 158 7.68 39.59 3.45
N GLU A 159 8.62 39.32 4.36
CA GLU A 159 9.82 40.12 4.54
C GLU A 159 11.03 39.19 4.39
N ALA A 160 11.85 39.50 3.38
CA ALA A 160 13.17 38.96 3.17
C ALA A 160 14.20 40.01 3.62
N SER A 161 15.04 39.65 4.59
CA SER A 161 16.32 40.31 4.97
C SER A 161 16.89 39.53 6.17
N ALA A 162 18.11 39.01 6.27
CA ALA A 162 19.38 39.09 5.54
C ALA A 162 20.23 37.83 5.90
N PRO A 163 21.33 37.50 5.18
CA PRO A 163 22.22 36.40 5.55
C PRO A 163 23.10 36.77 6.76
N VAL A 164 23.05 35.94 7.81
CA VAL A 164 24.04 35.96 8.90
C VAL A 164 25.32 35.33 8.37
N THR A 165 26.30 36.19 8.06
CA THR A 165 27.71 35.81 8.02
C THR A 165 28.25 36.00 9.44
N ASP A 166 28.51 34.90 10.15
CA ASP A 166 29.40 34.92 11.31
C ASP A 166 30.60 34.05 10.97
N ASP A 167 31.68 34.76 10.66
CA ASP A 167 33.06 34.28 10.74
C ASP A 167 33.32 33.79 12.16
N PHE A 168 33.49 32.47 12.32
CA PHE A 168 34.17 31.92 13.49
C PHE A 168 35.48 31.30 13.02
N ASP A 169 36.48 32.19 12.98
CA ASP A 169 37.89 31.85 12.98
C ASP A 169 38.22 30.94 14.18
N GLU A 170 38.94 29.87 13.85
CA GLU A 170 40.20 29.49 14.50
C GLU A 170 40.19 29.28 16.03
N ILE A 171 40.01 28.03 16.46
CA ILE A 171 40.70 27.45 17.62
C ILE A 171 41.04 25.98 17.28
N THR A 172 42.33 25.66 17.45
CA THR A 172 43.07 24.39 17.30
C THR A 172 43.49 23.92 15.92
#